data_AF-E6LJA8-F1
#
_entry.id   AF-E6LJA8-F1
#
_cell.length_a   1.000
_cell.length_b   1.000
_cell.length_c   1.000
_cell.angle_alpha   90.00
_cell.angle_beta   90.00
_cell.angle_gamma   90.00
#
_symmetry.space_group_name_H-M   'P 1'
#
loop_
_entity.id
_entity.type
_entity.pdbx_description
1 polymer ?
#
loop_
_entity_poly.entity_id
_entity_poly.type
_entity_poly.pdbx_seq_one_letter_code
_entity_poly.pdbx_strand_id
1 'polypeptide(L)' 'MLGKASGYGYKKMGFILDRGYFSKSNIKTMDRLGYSFVIMVKGMYDLINNIVLDNKGTFENKLSKHIDEYDVYGITIK' A
#
# COMPACT_ATOMS: atom_id res chain seq x y z
N MET A 1 13.02 -13.47 -0.72
CA MET A 1 12.82 -12.70 -1.96
C MET A 1 13.55 -11.37 -1.92
N LEU A 2 13.35 -10.54 -0.89
CA LEU A 2 14.00 -9.23 -0.76
C LEU A 2 15.54 -9.28 -0.82
N GLY A 3 16.18 -10.25 -0.13
CA GLY A 3 17.63 -10.40 -0.17
C GLY A 3 18.19 -10.79 -1.55
N LYS A 4 17.44 -11.56 -2.34
CA LYS A 4 17.83 -11.88 -3.72
C LYS A 4 17.71 -10.65 -4.61
N ALA A 5 16.63 -9.89 -4.45
CA ALA A 5 16.36 -8.70 -5.24
C ALA A 5 17.42 -7.61 -5.01
N SER A 6 17.86 -7.42 -3.76
CA SER A 6 19.01 -6.56 -3.42
C SER A 6 20.32 -7.08 -4.02
N GLY A 7 20.56 -8.41 -3.95
CA GLY A 7 21.73 -9.05 -4.55
C GLY A 7 21.84 -8.91 -6.07
N TYR A 8 20.71 -8.70 -6.77
CA TYR A 8 20.67 -8.43 -8.21
C TYR A 8 20.83 -6.93 -8.57
N GLY A 9 20.96 -6.04 -7.58
CA GLY A 9 21.26 -4.61 -7.82
C GLY A 9 20.07 -3.75 -8.25
N TYR A 10 18.83 -4.25 -8.10
CA TYR A 10 17.63 -3.46 -8.43
C TYR A 10 17.41 -2.34 -7.40
N LYS A 11 17.41 -1.08 -7.85
CA LYS A 11 17.36 0.11 -6.97
C LYS A 11 15.98 0.73 -6.78
N LYS A 12 15.01 0.47 -7.65
CA LYS A 12 13.63 0.98 -7.56
C LYS A 12 12.66 -0.18 -7.78
N MET A 13 12.34 -0.91 -6.71
CA MET A 13 11.43 -2.05 -6.80
C MET A 13 10.11 -1.77 -6.10
N GLY A 14 9.02 -1.99 -6.84
CA GLY A 14 7.67 -2.11 -6.33
C GLY A 14 7.27 -3.57 -6.24
N PHE A 15 6.59 -3.98 -5.16
CA PHE A 15 6.08 -5.33 -5.01
C PHE A 15 4.56 -5.38 -5.16
N ILE A 16 4.06 -6.34 -5.93
CA ILE A 16 2.63 -6.70 -5.91
C ILE A 16 2.54 -8.00 -5.10
N LEU A 17 1.84 -7.93 -3.97
CA LEU A 17 1.79 -8.97 -2.97
C LEU A 17 0.37 -9.55 -2.86
N ASP A 18 0.26 -10.87 -2.88
CA ASP A 18 -0.98 -11.57 -2.61
C ASP A 18 -1.31 -11.57 -1.10
N ARG A 19 -2.54 -11.99 -0.76
CA ARG A 19 -3.08 -12.07 0.60
C ARG A 19 -2.21 -12.82 1.61
N GLY A 20 -1.42 -13.81 1.18
CA GLY A 20 -0.54 -14.57 2.07
C GLY A 20 0.59 -13.75 2.69
N TYR A 21 0.87 -12.57 2.13
CA TYR A 21 1.91 -11.66 2.64
C TYR A 21 1.36 -10.64 3.63
N PHE A 22 0.05 -10.59 3.84
CA PHE A 22 -0.57 -9.61 4.71
C PHE A 22 -0.30 -9.96 6.18
N SER A 23 0.74 -9.34 6.74
CA SER A 23 1.11 -9.47 8.15
C SER A 23 1.86 -8.23 8.63
N LYS A 24 1.74 -7.94 9.93
CA LYS A 24 2.42 -6.80 10.56
C LYS A 24 3.95 -6.88 10.39
N SER A 25 4.54 -8.07 10.49
CA SER A 25 5.98 -8.27 10.34
C SER A 25 6.45 -8.01 8.91
N ASN A 26 5.69 -8.45 7.91
CA ASN A 26 6.01 -8.25 6.50
C ASN A 26 5.89 -6.76 6.12
N ILE A 27 4.81 -6.10 6.51
CA ILE A 27 4.59 -4.66 6.24
C ILE A 27 5.71 -3.82 6.86
N LYS A 28 6.01 -4.02 8.16
CA LYS A 28 7.13 -3.33 8.82
C LYS A 28 8.48 -3.58 8.16
N THR A 29 8.68 -4.78 7.60
CA THR A 29 9.92 -5.10 6.89
C THR A 29 10.00 -4.33 5.57
N MET A 30 8.90 -4.21 4.82
CA MET A 30 8.85 -3.41 3.59
C MET A 30 9.10 -1.93 3.89
N ASP A 31 8.45 -1.37 4.92
CA ASP A 31 8.62 0.02 5.34
C ASP A 31 10.07 0.31 5.75
N ARG A 32 10.66 -0.55 6.60
CA ARG A 32 12.06 -0.42 7.05
C ARG A 32 13.05 -0.45 5.88
N LEU A 33 12.75 -1.22 4.85
CA LEU A 33 13.61 -1.35 3.66
C LEU A 33 13.29 -0.31 2.58
N GLY A 34 12.26 0.52 2.77
CA GLY A 34 11.88 1.58 1.84
C GLY A 34 11.30 1.06 0.52
N TYR A 35 10.71 -0.13 0.50
CA TYR A 35 10.10 -0.68 -0.71
C TYR A 35 8.64 -0.27 -0.82
N SER A 36 8.24 0.23 -2.00
CA SER A 36 6.84 0.45 -2.35
C SER A 36 6.15 -0.89 -2.61
N PHE A 37 4.89 -1.04 -2.23
CA PHE A 37 4.13 -2.25 -2.51
C PHE A 37 2.63 -2.01 -2.63
N VAL A 38 1.96 -2.88 -3.38
CA VAL A 38 0.51 -3.06 -3.42
C VAL A 38 0.20 -4.43 -2.85
N ILE A 39 -0.71 -4.53 -1.88
CA ILE A 39 -1.02 -5.79 -1.21
C ILE A 39 -2.52 -6.06 -1.16
N MET A 40 -2.91 -7.30 -1.43
CA MET A 40 -4.28 -7.75 -1.21
C MET A 40 -4.52 -8.02 0.29
N VAL A 41 -5.58 -7.44 0.84
CA VAL A 41 -5.90 -7.47 2.28
C VAL A 41 -7.03 -8.46 2.62
N LYS A 42 -7.00 -9.66 2.03
CA LYS A 42 -8.07 -10.66 2.21
C LYS A 42 -8.16 -11.08 3.70
N GLY A 43 -9.36 -10.99 4.26
CA GLY A 43 -9.63 -11.33 5.68
C GLY A 43 -9.62 -10.13 6.63
N MET A 44 -9.26 -8.93 6.15
CA MET A 44 -9.38 -7.66 6.90
C MET A 44 -10.44 -6.73 6.31
N TYR A 45 -11.47 -7.29 5.69
CA TYR A 45 -12.53 -6.51 5.03
C TYR A 45 -13.14 -5.50 5.99
N ASP A 46 -13.56 -5.93 7.19
CA ASP A 46 -14.24 -5.03 8.15
C ASP A 46 -13.35 -3.87 8.59
N LEU A 47 -12.07 -4.13 8.87
CA LEU A 47 -11.11 -3.10 9.25
C LEU A 47 -10.97 -2.04 8.15
N ILE A 48 -10.73 -2.50 6.92
CA ILE A 48 -10.50 -1.61 5.78
C ILE A 48 -11.79 -0.88 5.40
N ASN A 49 -12.93 -1.57 5.44
CA ASN A 49 -14.23 -1.00 5.17
C ASN A 49 -14.58 0.10 6.17
N ASN A 50 -14.32 -0.11 7.47
CA ASN A 50 -14.53 0.93 8.48
C ASN A 50 -13.66 2.16 8.20
N ILE A 51 -12.37 1.98 7.89
CA ILE A 51 -11.47 3.09 7.54
C ILE A 51 -11.99 3.86 6.30
N VAL A 52 -12.45 3.15 5.27
CA VAL A 52 -13.00 3.78 4.07
C VAL A 52 -14.28 4.54 4.40
N LEU A 53 -15.18 3.96 5.18
CA LEU A 53 -16.45 4.59 5.57
C LEU A 53 -16.21 5.84 6.44
N ASP A 54 -15.28 5.78 7.39
CA ASP A 54 -14.92 6.91 8.26
C ASP A 54 -14.35 8.09 7.47
N ASN A 55 -13.74 7.83 6.30
CA ASN A 55 -13.15 8.85 5.43
C ASN A 55 -13.98 9.13 4.18
N LYS A 56 -15.19 8.58 4.08
CA LYS A 56 -16.05 8.73 2.90
C LYS A 56 -16.38 10.20 2.63
N GLY A 57 -16.32 10.61 1.37
CA GLY A 57 -16.56 11.98 0.93
C GLY A 57 -15.39 12.94 1.16
N THR A 58 -14.27 12.47 1.73
CA THR A 58 -13.13 13.33 2.02
C THR A 58 -12.06 13.30 0.93
N PHE A 59 -11.99 12.23 0.14
CA PHE A 59 -10.89 12.00 -0.80
C PHE A 59 -11.31 11.82 -2.25
N GLU A 60 -12.52 11.34 -2.50
CA GLU A 60 -12.97 10.83 -3.80
C GLU A 60 -13.15 11.90 -4.87
N ASN A 61 -13.45 13.15 -4.47
CA ASN A 61 -13.84 14.23 -5.39
C ASN A 61 -13.07 15.54 -5.17
N LYS A 62 -11.93 15.49 -4.48
CA LYS A 62 -11.11 16.68 -4.20
C LYS A 62 -9.87 16.68 -5.07
N LEU A 63 -9.70 17.70 -5.92
CA LEU A 63 -8.51 17.84 -6.76
C LEU A 63 -7.21 17.79 -5.95
N SER A 64 -7.21 18.33 -4.72
CA SER A 64 -6.08 18.24 -3.78
C SER A 64 -5.70 16.82 -3.34
N LYS A 65 -6.55 15.83 -3.65
CA LYS A 65 -6.38 14.40 -3.32
C LYS A 65 -6.18 13.55 -4.57
N HIS A 66 -6.12 14.18 -5.74
CA HIS A 66 -5.77 13.53 -7.00
C HIS A 66 -4.28 13.24 -7.03
N ILE A 67 -3.92 12.02 -7.43
CA ILE A 67 -2.54 11.57 -7.58
C ILE A 67 -2.28 11.45 -9.09
N ASP A 68 -1.77 12.54 -9.66
CA ASP A 68 -1.61 12.71 -11.12
C ASP A 68 -0.85 11.55 -11.78
N GLU A 69 0.19 11.01 -11.13
CA GLU A 69 1.01 9.91 -11.67
C GLU A 69 0.19 8.65 -11.95
N TYR A 70 -0.90 8.44 -11.22
CA TYR A 70 -1.68 7.21 -11.25
C TYR A 70 -3.14 7.42 -11.68
N ASP A 71 -3.56 8.66 -11.94
CA ASP A 71 -4.95 9.02 -12.29
C ASP A 71 -5.98 8.47 -11.30
N VAL A 72 -5.67 8.57 -10.00
CA VAL A 72 -6.55 8.10 -8.91
C VAL A 72 -6.64 9.12 -7.79
N TYR A 73 -7.72 9.02 -7.02
CA TYR A 73 -7.89 9.78 -5.79
C TYR A 73 -7.46 8.95 -4.59
N GLY A 74 -6.74 9.56 -3.65
CA GLY A 74 -6.24 8.85 -2.47
C GLY A 74 -5.90 9.76 -1.30
N ILE A 75 -5.83 9.15 -0.11
CA ILE A 75 -5.36 9.78 1.12
C ILE A 75 -4.40 8.85 1.85
N THR A 76 -3.45 9.45 2.57
CA THR A 76 -2.64 8.75 3.55
C THR A 76 -3.34 8.81 4.91
N ILE A 77 -3.66 7.66 5.47
CA ILE A 77 -4.12 7.53 6.86
C ILE A 77 -2.88 7.47 7.76
N LYS A 78 -2.84 8.31 8.80
CA LYS A 78 -1.75 8.34 9.79
C LYS A 78 -2.07 7.47 10.99
#